data_AF-A0A7S4AYV4-F1
#
_entry.id   AF-A0A7S4AYV4-F1
#
_cell.length_a   1.000
_cell.length_b   1.000
_cell.length_c   1.000
_cell.angle_alpha   90.00
_cell.angle_beta   90.00
_cell.angle_gamma   90.00
#
_symmetry.space_group_name_H-M   'P 1'
#
loop_
_entity.id
_entity.type
_entity.pdbx_description
1 polymer ?
#
loop_
_entity_poly.entity_id
_entity_poly.type
_entity_poly.pdbx_seq_one_letter_code
_entity_poly.pdbx_strand_id
1 'polypeptide(L)'
;AMRAQAFARAALLTVAGASLAFGLQLERVLQGNHEIINGVEAVWQLPATQAKGVLFLAHGCQHSATDFWPYSPSCTQCIGLPEEQRIVHEAISAKWAVISMSSFDRQWLRCWEFQSDGERAANALRIFRETHQLSHLPLAALGASSGGAFVLMLPKLLQVHAVVSQVMAIPPQHLVAESEAYPPTLFVHMARDRRTEANVHKCVRRLRETGSIADQITAKPLAIDAGFFSRRVP
;
A
#
# COMPACT_ATOMS: atom_id res chain seq x y z
N ALA A 1 41.46 4.87 -66.58
CA ALA A 1 40.17 4.62 -67.27
C ALA A 1 39.20 4.06 -66.24
N MET A 2 38.29 4.90 -65.75
CA MET A 2 36.85 4.84 -66.04
C MET A 2 36.07 3.69 -65.37
N ARG A 3 35.32 4.09 -64.32
CA ARG A 3 33.91 3.78 -64.04
C ARG A 3 33.45 2.32 -63.98
N ALA A 4 33.07 1.88 -62.78
CA ALA A 4 31.69 1.45 -62.52
C ALA A 4 31.41 1.45 -61.00
N GLN A 5 30.62 2.43 -60.57
CA GLN A 5 29.82 2.33 -59.35
C GLN A 5 28.76 1.24 -59.58
N ALA A 6 28.41 0.45 -58.56
CA ALA A 6 27.08 0.54 -57.91
C ALA A 6 26.85 -0.56 -56.84
N PHE A 7 26.17 -0.13 -55.77
CA PHE A 7 25.37 -0.88 -54.80
C PHE A 7 26.05 -1.86 -53.80
N ALA A 8 26.47 -1.30 -52.65
CA ALA A 8 25.87 -1.66 -51.35
C ALA A 8 26.15 -0.53 -50.35
N ARG A 9 25.10 0.22 -50.02
CA ARG A 9 25.08 1.32 -49.06
C ARG A 9 24.84 0.78 -47.65
N ALA A 10 25.49 1.45 -46.70
CA ALA A 10 25.00 1.77 -45.35
C ALA A 10 24.85 0.62 -44.34
N ALA A 11 25.75 0.61 -43.35
CA ALA A 11 25.42 0.56 -41.92
C ALA A 11 26.71 0.55 -41.08
N LEU A 12 27.34 1.71 -40.92
CA LEU A 12 28.39 1.91 -39.93
C LEU A 12 28.25 3.32 -39.38
N LEU A 13 27.21 3.53 -38.57
CA LEU A 13 27.07 4.63 -37.63
C LEU A 13 25.86 4.35 -36.73
N THR A 14 26.04 4.65 -35.44
CA THR A 14 25.07 4.65 -34.33
C THR A 14 24.63 3.29 -33.76
N VAL A 15 25.48 2.71 -32.90
CA VAL A 15 25.01 1.98 -31.70
C VAL A 15 25.49 2.75 -30.47
N ALA A 16 24.88 3.90 -30.24
CA ALA A 16 24.98 4.65 -29.00
C ALA A 16 23.61 5.27 -28.75
N GLY A 17 22.64 4.43 -28.36
CA GLY A 17 21.25 4.87 -28.23
C GLY A 17 20.22 3.85 -27.78
N ALA A 18 20.62 2.67 -27.28
CA ALA A 18 19.66 1.65 -26.83
C ALA A 18 19.86 1.17 -25.37
N SER A 19 20.81 1.73 -24.62
CA SER A 19 21.10 1.29 -23.24
C SER A 19 20.49 2.16 -22.14
N LEU A 20 19.64 3.15 -22.47
CA LEU A 20 18.99 4.00 -21.46
C LEU A 20 17.53 3.62 -21.14
N ALA A 21 16.91 2.72 -21.92
CA ALA A 21 15.54 2.27 -21.66
C ALA A 21 15.44 1.00 -20.79
N PHE A 22 16.47 0.14 -20.80
CA PHE A 22 16.46 -1.11 -20.03
C PHE A 22 16.70 -0.89 -18.52
N GLY A 23 17.33 0.22 -18.13
CA GLY A 23 17.56 0.57 -16.72
C GLY A 23 16.33 1.15 -16.01
N LEU A 24 15.34 1.66 -16.75
CA LEU A 24 14.14 2.29 -16.20
C LEU A 24 12.95 1.33 -16.01
N GLN A 25 13.06 0.08 -16.46
CA GLN A 25 11.99 -0.92 -16.36
C GLN A 25 12.15 -1.90 -15.20
N LEU A 26 13.35 -2.05 -14.63
CA LEU A 26 13.55 -2.88 -13.43
C LEU A 26 12.87 -2.30 -12.18
N GLU A 27 12.66 -0.98 -12.12
CA GLU A 27 12.05 -0.32 -10.95
C GLU A 27 10.54 -0.59 -10.79
N ARG A 28 9.87 -1.15 -11.80
CA ARG A 28 8.42 -1.38 -11.78
C ARG A 28 8.00 -2.81 -11.47
N VAL A 29 8.94 -3.74 -11.38
CA VAL A 29 8.60 -5.14 -11.12
C VAL A 29 8.29 -5.28 -9.63
N LEU A 30 7.02 -5.55 -9.33
CA LEU A 30 6.62 -5.97 -7.99
C LEU A 30 7.16 -7.37 -7.76
N GLN A 31 8.03 -7.53 -6.78
CA GLN A 31 8.57 -8.84 -6.40
C GLN A 31 8.13 -9.23 -5.00
N GLY A 32 8.17 -8.30 -4.05
CA GLY A 32 7.87 -8.57 -2.65
C GLY A 32 8.91 -9.49 -1.99
N ASN A 33 9.32 -9.16 -0.78
CA ASN A 33 10.13 -10.03 0.06
C ASN A 33 9.22 -10.55 1.16
N HIS A 34 9.00 -11.86 1.20
CA HIS A 34 8.23 -12.48 2.27
C HIS A 34 9.14 -12.83 3.44
N GLU A 35 8.68 -12.51 4.64
CA GLU A 35 9.36 -12.89 5.88
C GLU A 35 8.38 -12.97 7.05
N ILE A 36 8.84 -13.57 8.15
CA ILE A 36 8.15 -13.55 9.43
C ILE A 36 8.88 -12.59 10.37
N ILE A 37 8.29 -11.44 10.64
CA ILE A 37 8.85 -10.42 11.54
C ILE A 37 8.16 -10.54 12.89
N ASN A 38 8.90 -10.94 13.94
CA ASN A 38 8.36 -11.08 15.29
C ASN A 38 7.06 -11.92 15.35
N GLY A 39 7.02 -13.02 14.60
CA GLY A 39 5.85 -13.90 14.52
C GLY A 39 4.67 -13.34 13.74
N VAL A 40 4.87 -12.29 12.93
CA VAL A 40 3.88 -11.73 12.00
C VAL A 40 4.35 -11.99 10.58
N GLU A 41 3.50 -12.63 9.76
CA GLU A 41 3.75 -12.75 8.33
C GLU A 41 3.71 -11.37 7.68
N ALA A 42 4.78 -11.02 6.97
CA ALA A 42 4.92 -9.76 6.28
C ALA A 42 5.40 -9.97 4.83
N VAL A 43 4.97 -9.07 3.95
CA VAL A 43 5.56 -8.92 2.62
C VAL A 43 5.91 -7.45 2.43
N TRP A 44 7.11 -7.17 1.96
CA TRP A 44 7.57 -5.79 1.80
C TRP A 44 8.41 -5.59 0.55
N GLN A 45 8.50 -4.33 0.12
CA GLN A 45 9.38 -3.90 -0.94
C GLN A 45 9.91 -2.50 -0.66
N LEU A 46 11.22 -2.32 -0.81
CA LEU A 46 11.86 -1.01 -0.78
C LEU A 46 11.86 -0.41 -2.20
N PRO A 47 11.76 0.92 -2.34
CA PRO A 47 11.97 1.56 -3.62
C PRO A 47 13.43 1.42 -4.06
N ALA A 48 13.68 1.45 -5.37
CA ALA A 48 15.04 1.33 -5.93
C ALA A 48 15.95 2.50 -5.53
N THR A 49 15.37 3.65 -5.21
CA THR A 49 16.06 4.83 -4.67
C THR A 49 15.75 5.01 -3.19
N GLN A 50 16.42 5.95 -2.52
CA GLN A 50 16.14 6.29 -1.11
C GLN A 50 14.64 6.53 -0.85
N ALA A 51 14.11 5.85 0.17
CA ALA A 51 12.73 5.97 0.59
C ALA A 51 12.43 7.34 1.22
N LYS A 52 11.24 7.87 0.94
CA LYS A 52 10.73 9.13 1.51
C LYS A 52 9.82 8.92 2.72
N GLY A 53 9.37 7.69 2.91
CA GLY A 53 8.37 7.32 3.90
C GLY A 53 8.13 5.82 3.90
N VAL A 54 7.41 5.35 4.91
CA VAL A 54 6.96 3.96 5.03
C VAL A 54 5.45 3.91 4.91
N LEU A 55 4.94 3.05 4.06
CA LEU A 55 3.52 2.77 3.91
C LEU A 55 3.23 1.36 4.46
N PHE A 56 2.48 1.31 5.55
CA PHE A 56 1.93 0.07 6.09
C PHE A 56 0.56 -0.22 5.47
N LEU A 57 0.35 -1.45 4.99
CA LEU A 57 -0.86 -1.91 4.33
C LEU A 57 -1.55 -3.01 5.16
N ALA A 58 -2.79 -2.76 5.57
CA ALA A 58 -3.62 -3.70 6.31
C ALA A 58 -4.79 -4.22 5.45
N HIS A 59 -4.78 -5.53 5.17
CA HIS A 59 -5.78 -6.17 4.32
C HIS A 59 -7.20 -6.19 4.92
N GLY A 60 -8.23 -6.43 4.09
CA GLY A 60 -9.59 -6.72 4.56
C GLY A 60 -9.75 -8.15 5.06
N CYS A 61 -10.90 -8.51 5.62
CA CYS A 61 -11.17 -9.90 6.00
C CYS A 61 -11.00 -10.87 4.81
N GLN A 62 -10.62 -12.12 5.08
CA GLN A 62 -10.33 -13.18 4.10
C GLN A 62 -9.05 -13.01 3.27
N HIS A 63 -8.29 -11.94 3.50
CA HIS A 63 -7.06 -11.63 2.78
C HIS A 63 -5.78 -11.89 3.61
N SER A 64 -4.61 -11.61 3.02
CA SER A 64 -3.30 -11.68 3.68
C SER A 64 -2.31 -10.66 3.14
N ALA A 65 -1.15 -10.56 3.80
CA ALA A 65 0.00 -9.80 3.30
C ALA A 65 0.38 -10.15 1.85
N THR A 66 0.21 -11.43 1.49
CA THR A 66 0.58 -12.04 0.20
C THR A 66 -0.28 -11.60 -0.98
N ASP A 67 -1.36 -10.87 -0.74
CA ASP A 67 -2.26 -10.40 -1.79
C ASP A 67 -1.69 -9.15 -2.50
N PHE A 68 -0.74 -8.45 -1.87
CA PHE A 68 -0.23 -7.16 -2.37
C PHE A 68 0.89 -7.25 -3.42
N TRP A 69 1.52 -8.42 -3.54
CA TRP A 69 2.58 -8.66 -4.53
C TRP A 69 2.22 -9.88 -5.36
N PRO A 70 2.62 -9.93 -6.64
CA PRO A 70 2.51 -11.14 -7.44
C PRO A 70 3.51 -12.19 -6.98
N TYR A 71 3.31 -13.44 -7.41
CA TYR A 71 4.29 -14.50 -7.23
C TYR A 71 5.69 -14.08 -7.68
N SER A 72 6.70 -14.39 -6.87
CA SER A 72 8.10 -14.22 -7.21
C SER A 72 8.99 -15.24 -6.48
N PRO A 73 10.27 -15.41 -6.86
CA PRO A 73 11.20 -16.24 -6.11
C PRO A 73 11.37 -15.82 -4.64
N SER A 74 11.21 -14.53 -4.33
CA SER A 74 11.29 -13.96 -2.97
C SER A 74 9.96 -13.96 -2.22
N CYS A 75 8.86 -14.31 -2.89
CA CYS A 75 7.56 -14.54 -2.28
C CYS A 75 6.77 -15.59 -3.07
N THR A 76 7.04 -16.86 -2.79
CA THR A 76 6.41 -17.98 -3.52
C THR A 76 4.95 -18.20 -3.15
N GLN A 77 4.48 -17.64 -2.03
CA GLN A 77 3.06 -17.66 -1.64
C GLN A 77 2.29 -16.39 -2.03
N CYS A 78 2.94 -15.44 -2.70
CA CYS A 78 2.28 -14.22 -3.17
C CYS A 78 1.31 -14.50 -4.31
N ILE A 79 0.14 -13.86 -4.27
CA ILE A 79 -0.96 -14.04 -5.24
C ILE A 79 -1.05 -12.84 -6.16
N GLY A 80 -1.05 -11.63 -5.59
CA GLY A 80 -1.10 -10.38 -6.33
C GLY A 80 -2.51 -10.07 -6.84
N LEU A 81 -3.36 -9.56 -5.97
CA LEU A 81 -4.66 -9.04 -6.36
C LEU A 81 -4.52 -7.70 -7.09
N PRO A 82 -5.37 -7.41 -8.11
CA PRO A 82 -5.12 -6.28 -9.00
C PRO A 82 -5.15 -4.91 -8.31
N GLU A 83 -6.12 -4.68 -7.42
CA GLU A 83 -6.25 -3.44 -6.66
C GLU A 83 -5.11 -3.26 -5.65
N GLU A 84 -4.75 -4.32 -4.93
CA GLU A 84 -3.66 -4.34 -3.95
C GLU A 84 -2.30 -4.11 -4.62
N GLN A 85 -2.02 -4.81 -5.73
CA GLN A 85 -0.80 -4.59 -6.53
C GLN A 85 -0.70 -3.15 -7.02
N ARG A 86 -1.83 -2.56 -7.44
CA ARG A 86 -1.82 -1.16 -7.89
C ARG A 86 -1.45 -0.21 -6.76
N ILE A 87 -1.93 -0.43 -5.53
CA ILE A 87 -1.52 0.38 -4.37
C ILE A 87 0.00 0.30 -4.18
N VAL A 88 0.57 -0.90 -4.19
CA VAL A 88 2.02 -1.08 -4.04
C VAL A 88 2.78 -0.40 -5.17
N HIS A 89 2.36 -0.60 -6.42
CA HIS A 89 3.01 -0.02 -7.59
C HIS A 89 3.08 1.51 -7.52
N GLU A 90 1.96 2.16 -7.19
CA GLU A 90 1.92 3.63 -7.04
C GLU A 90 2.79 4.10 -5.87
N ALA A 91 2.79 3.38 -4.74
CA ALA A 91 3.61 3.72 -3.58
C ALA A 91 5.11 3.58 -3.84
N ILE A 92 5.54 2.48 -4.45
CA ILE A 92 6.94 2.25 -4.86
C ILE A 92 7.38 3.32 -5.87
N SER A 93 6.54 3.62 -6.87
CA SER A 93 6.80 4.69 -7.86
C SER A 93 6.94 6.06 -7.20
N ALA A 94 6.20 6.30 -6.11
CA ALA A 94 6.30 7.51 -5.30
C ALA A 94 7.49 7.51 -4.30
N LYS A 95 8.34 6.46 -4.33
CA LYS A 95 9.51 6.27 -3.46
C LYS A 95 9.16 6.02 -1.99
N TRP A 96 8.10 5.28 -1.73
CA TRP A 96 7.77 4.78 -0.39
C TRP A 96 8.29 3.36 -0.20
N ALA A 97 8.84 3.06 0.97
CA ALA A 97 8.99 1.68 1.41
C ALA A 97 7.61 1.15 1.78
N VAL A 98 7.25 -0.05 1.30
CA VAL A 98 5.91 -0.60 1.47
C VAL A 98 6.01 -1.92 2.21
N ILE A 99 5.15 -2.11 3.23
CA ILE A 99 5.04 -3.35 3.98
C ILE A 99 3.56 -3.67 4.22
N SER A 100 3.16 -4.91 3.92
CA SER A 100 1.89 -5.48 4.36
C SER A 100 2.14 -6.55 5.43
N MET A 101 1.15 -6.78 6.28
CA MET A 101 1.18 -7.85 7.29
C MET A 101 -0.13 -8.62 7.29
N SER A 102 -0.08 -9.89 7.65
CA SER A 102 -1.28 -10.70 7.86
C SER A 102 -1.79 -10.55 9.29
N SER A 103 -3.13 -10.52 9.44
CA SER A 103 -3.79 -10.57 10.74
C SER A 103 -3.46 -11.86 11.52
N PHE A 104 -3.63 -11.82 12.84
CA PHE A 104 -3.45 -12.94 13.76
C PHE A 104 -4.35 -14.11 13.42
N ASP A 105 -5.65 -13.83 13.23
CA ASP A 105 -6.58 -14.85 12.79
C ASP A 105 -6.17 -15.30 11.39
N ARG A 106 -5.78 -16.57 11.28
CA ARG A 106 -5.50 -17.24 10.00
C ARG A 106 -6.45 -18.41 9.73
N GLN A 107 -7.34 -18.72 10.67
CA GLN A 107 -8.18 -19.92 10.65
C GLN A 107 -9.63 -19.63 10.26
N TRP A 108 -10.16 -18.45 10.59
CA TRP A 108 -11.57 -18.14 10.45
C TRP A 108 -11.83 -17.03 9.44
N LEU A 109 -12.01 -15.80 9.91
CA LEU A 109 -12.40 -14.68 9.07
C LEU A 109 -11.20 -13.98 8.47
N ARG A 110 -10.00 -14.24 9.01
CA ARG A 110 -8.76 -13.54 8.64
C ARG A 110 -8.95 -12.03 8.70
N CYS A 111 -9.67 -11.60 9.72
CA CYS A 111 -9.89 -10.19 10.00
C CYS A 111 -8.87 -9.71 11.02
N TRP A 112 -8.59 -8.42 10.98
CA TRP A 112 -7.88 -7.74 12.05
C TRP A 112 -8.73 -7.62 13.30
N GLU A 113 -8.14 -7.89 14.46
CA GLU A 113 -8.68 -7.60 15.78
C GLU A 113 -7.61 -6.87 16.58
N PHE A 114 -7.86 -5.62 16.98
CA PHE A 114 -6.82 -4.79 17.57
C PHE A 114 -6.24 -5.34 18.88
N GLN A 115 -7.03 -6.05 19.69
CA GLN A 115 -6.57 -6.71 20.91
C GLN A 115 -5.51 -7.78 20.62
N SER A 116 -5.68 -8.52 19.53
CA SER A 116 -4.80 -9.61 19.12
C SER A 116 -3.67 -9.14 18.20
N ASP A 117 -3.92 -8.10 17.39
CA ASP A 117 -3.03 -7.64 16.33
C ASP A 117 -2.23 -6.39 16.65
N GLY A 118 -2.74 -5.50 17.52
CA GLY A 118 -2.22 -4.15 17.72
C GLY A 118 -0.73 -4.13 18.06
N GLU A 119 -0.36 -4.70 19.21
CA GLU A 119 1.03 -4.76 19.65
C GLU A 119 1.90 -5.65 18.75
N ARG A 120 1.33 -6.74 18.20
CA ARG A 120 2.07 -7.65 17.32
C ARG A 120 2.53 -6.93 16.06
N ALA A 121 1.61 -6.28 15.35
CA ALA A 121 1.93 -5.52 14.15
C ALA A 121 2.77 -4.27 14.47
N ALA A 122 2.49 -3.58 15.59
CA ALA A 122 3.27 -2.42 15.98
C ALA A 122 4.75 -2.77 16.23
N ASN A 123 5.02 -3.87 16.94
CA ASN A 123 6.38 -4.36 17.18
C ASN A 123 7.05 -4.85 15.90
N ALA A 124 6.35 -5.61 15.07
CA ALA A 124 6.87 -6.03 13.76
C ALA A 124 7.23 -4.82 12.89
N LEU A 125 6.43 -3.75 12.92
CA LEU A 125 6.65 -2.55 12.13
C LEU A 125 7.82 -1.71 12.67
N ARG A 126 8.02 -1.66 13.99
CA ARG A 126 9.23 -1.06 14.61
C ARG A 126 10.48 -1.81 14.16
N ILE A 127 10.50 -3.14 14.29
CA ILE A 127 11.62 -4.00 13.88
C ILE A 127 11.93 -3.83 12.39
N PHE A 128 10.90 -3.85 11.53
CA PHE A 128 11.07 -3.60 10.10
C PHE A 128 11.75 -2.24 9.85
N ARG A 129 11.25 -1.18 10.47
CA ARG A 129 11.81 0.17 10.28
C ARG A 129 13.24 0.29 10.80
N GLU A 130 13.58 -0.38 11.90
CA GLU A 130 14.95 -0.39 12.43
C GLU A 130 15.91 -1.17 11.52
N THR A 131 15.53 -2.39 11.13
CA THR A 131 16.32 -3.27 10.26
C THR A 131 16.67 -2.62 8.93
N HIS A 132 15.77 -1.79 8.38
CA HIS A 132 15.97 -1.09 7.11
C HIS A 132 16.37 0.38 7.27
N GLN A 133 16.73 0.83 8.49
CA GLN A 133 17.12 2.21 8.79
C GLN A 133 16.08 3.27 8.40
N LEU A 134 14.78 2.94 8.48
CA LEU A 134 13.63 3.78 8.13
C LEU A 134 12.95 4.42 9.35
N SER A 135 13.47 4.24 10.56
CA SER A 135 12.85 4.74 11.80
C SER A 135 12.70 6.27 11.85
N HIS A 136 13.53 7.00 11.10
CA HIS A 136 13.49 8.45 10.98
C HIS A 136 12.48 8.98 9.95
N LEU A 137 11.94 8.10 9.10
CA LEU A 137 11.01 8.46 8.03
C LEU A 137 9.56 8.46 8.50
N PRO A 138 8.68 9.29 7.90
CA PRO A 138 7.26 9.30 8.23
C PRO A 138 6.60 7.95 7.93
N LEU A 139 5.71 7.54 8.81
CA LEU A 139 4.91 6.32 8.67
C LEU A 139 3.46 6.68 8.29
N ALA A 140 3.00 6.23 7.13
CA ALA A 140 1.59 6.24 6.76
C ALA A 140 1.00 4.83 6.89
N ALA A 141 -0.29 4.73 7.21
CA ALA A 141 -1.01 3.48 7.29
C ALA A 141 -2.27 3.52 6.42
N LEU A 142 -2.47 2.50 5.60
CA LEU A 142 -3.66 2.33 4.76
C LEU A 142 -4.26 0.96 5.05
N GLY A 143 -5.58 0.91 5.21
CA GLY A 143 -6.28 -0.36 5.36
C GLY A 143 -7.68 -0.36 4.79
N ALA A 144 -8.15 -1.54 4.41
CA ALA A 144 -9.49 -1.75 3.87
C ALA A 144 -10.35 -2.61 4.81
N SER A 145 -11.63 -2.24 4.96
CA SER A 145 -12.58 -2.97 5.81
C SER A 145 -12.02 -3.19 7.24
N SER A 146 -11.86 -4.42 7.73
CA SER A 146 -11.24 -4.69 9.05
C SER A 146 -9.84 -4.09 9.19
N GLY A 147 -9.02 -4.13 8.13
CA GLY A 147 -7.74 -3.43 8.08
C GLY A 147 -7.90 -1.91 8.17
N GLY A 148 -8.99 -1.37 7.62
CA GLY A 148 -9.36 0.04 7.73
C GLY A 148 -9.70 0.44 9.17
N ALA A 149 -10.39 -0.43 9.92
CA ALA A 149 -10.63 -0.22 11.34
C ALA A 149 -9.34 -0.33 12.16
N PHE A 150 -8.49 -1.29 11.79
CA PHE A 150 -7.20 -1.52 12.44
C PHE A 150 -6.27 -0.32 12.34
N VAL A 151 -6.05 0.22 11.14
CA VAL A 151 -5.16 1.39 10.95
C VAL A 151 -5.69 2.66 11.60
N LEU A 152 -7.00 2.79 11.83
CA LEU A 152 -7.58 3.89 12.60
C LEU A 152 -7.29 3.78 14.11
N MET A 153 -6.89 2.62 14.61
CA MET A 153 -6.51 2.47 16.02
C MET A 153 -5.01 2.35 16.23
N LEU A 154 -4.24 2.13 15.16
CA LEU A 154 -2.78 2.06 15.20
C LEU A 154 -2.09 3.31 15.80
N PRO A 155 -2.61 4.55 15.64
CA PRO A 155 -2.03 5.74 16.30
C PRO A 155 -2.02 5.71 17.83
N LYS A 156 -2.72 4.74 18.47
CA LYS A 156 -2.63 4.50 19.92
C LYS A 156 -1.31 3.86 20.36
N LEU A 157 -0.60 3.23 19.42
CA LEU A 157 0.61 2.43 19.69
C LEU A 157 1.86 2.97 18.98
N LEU A 158 1.67 3.74 17.91
CA LEU A 158 2.76 4.23 17.08
C LEU A 158 2.53 5.68 16.67
N GLN A 159 3.62 6.41 16.48
CA GLN A 159 3.61 7.68 15.79
C GLN A 159 3.35 7.48 14.28
N VAL A 160 2.08 7.41 13.92
CA VAL A 160 1.60 7.40 12.54
C VAL A 160 1.44 8.86 12.08
N HIS A 161 1.90 9.15 10.87
CA HIS A 161 1.90 10.50 10.28
C HIS A 161 0.72 10.73 9.33
N ALA A 162 0.11 9.67 8.81
CA ALA A 162 -1.12 9.74 8.02
C ALA A 162 -1.88 8.41 8.06
N VAL A 163 -3.21 8.47 8.06
CA VAL A 163 -4.08 7.28 8.02
C VAL A 163 -5.03 7.36 6.83
N VAL A 164 -5.17 6.26 6.09
CA VAL A 164 -6.17 6.08 5.04
C VAL A 164 -7.05 4.88 5.38
N SER A 165 -8.33 5.12 5.64
CA SER A 165 -9.30 4.05 5.93
C SER A 165 -10.26 3.87 4.77
N GLN A 166 -10.19 2.73 4.11
CA GLN A 166 -11.07 2.37 3.01
C GLN A 166 -12.24 1.53 3.52
N VAL A 167 -13.45 1.90 3.09
CA VAL A 167 -14.73 1.23 3.33
C VAL A 167 -14.97 0.87 4.80
N MET A 168 -14.48 1.71 5.71
CA MET A 168 -14.60 1.47 7.14
C MET A 168 -14.63 2.77 7.95
N ALA A 169 -15.27 2.69 9.10
CA ALA A 169 -15.23 3.67 10.17
C ALA A 169 -15.20 2.91 11.50
N ILE A 170 -14.75 3.58 12.57
CA ILE A 170 -14.82 3.04 13.94
C ILE A 170 -15.73 3.93 14.80
N PRO A 171 -16.18 3.47 15.98
CA PRO A 171 -16.81 4.37 16.93
C PRO A 171 -15.91 5.59 17.19
N PRO A 172 -16.39 6.84 17.00
CA PRO A 172 -15.53 8.03 17.01
C PRO A 172 -14.72 8.24 18.29
N GLN A 173 -15.20 7.74 19.43
CA GLN A 173 -14.48 7.79 20.70
C GLN A 173 -13.15 7.01 20.70
N HIS A 174 -12.94 6.12 19.73
CA HIS A 174 -11.69 5.37 19.60
C HIS A 174 -10.64 6.07 18.74
N LEU A 175 -10.96 7.21 18.10
CA LEU A 175 -10.02 8.05 17.37
C LEU A 175 -9.18 8.86 18.36
N VAL A 176 -8.26 8.15 19.00
CA VAL A 176 -7.32 8.65 20.00
C VAL A 176 -5.93 8.28 19.51
N ALA A 177 -5.00 9.21 19.62
CA ALA A 177 -3.59 9.00 19.34
C ALA A 177 -2.76 9.04 20.63
N GLU A 178 -1.55 8.50 20.58
CA GLU A 178 -0.58 8.58 21.68
C GLU A 178 -0.19 10.04 21.99
N SER A 179 -0.12 10.91 20.96
CA SER A 179 0.15 12.35 21.05
C SER A 179 -1.11 13.21 20.99
N GLU A 180 -1.01 14.51 21.35
CA GLU A 180 -2.18 15.41 21.48
C GLU A 180 -3.06 15.53 20.22
N ALA A 181 -2.48 15.51 19.01
CA ALA A 181 -3.25 15.55 17.76
C ALA A 181 -3.27 14.18 17.06
N TYR A 182 -4.45 13.78 16.59
CA TYR A 182 -4.62 12.59 15.76
C TYR A 182 -4.07 12.84 14.34
N PRO A 183 -3.42 11.86 13.68
CA PRO A 183 -2.81 12.07 12.37
C PRO A 183 -3.82 12.52 11.30
N PRO A 184 -3.38 13.30 10.29
CA PRO A 184 -4.16 13.57 9.11
C PRO A 184 -4.79 12.29 8.54
N THR A 185 -6.12 12.28 8.40
CA THR A 185 -6.86 11.07 8.06
C THR A 185 -7.75 11.26 6.84
N LEU A 186 -7.61 10.36 5.87
CA LEU A 186 -8.48 10.29 4.71
C LEU A 186 -9.37 9.04 4.81
N PHE A 187 -10.67 9.25 4.70
CA PHE A 187 -11.62 8.15 4.57
C PHE A 187 -12.01 7.95 3.11
N VAL A 188 -12.14 6.71 2.67
CA VAL A 188 -12.72 6.39 1.36
C VAL A 188 -13.94 5.53 1.59
N HIS A 189 -15.12 5.95 1.15
CA HIS A 189 -16.35 5.18 1.30
C HIS A 189 -17.11 5.06 -0.01
N MET A 190 -17.93 4.02 -0.16
CA MET A 190 -18.69 3.78 -1.38
C MET A 190 -20.01 4.54 -1.36
N ALA A 191 -20.41 5.13 -2.49
CA ALA A 191 -21.64 5.92 -2.60
C ALA A 191 -22.94 5.15 -2.27
N ARG A 192 -22.91 3.81 -2.39
CA ARG A 192 -24.06 2.94 -2.12
C ARG A 192 -24.06 2.35 -0.70
N ASP A 193 -22.97 2.48 0.04
CA ASP A 193 -22.88 2.03 1.42
C ASP A 193 -23.23 3.17 2.39
N ARG A 194 -24.54 3.39 2.56
CA ARG A 194 -25.07 4.50 3.37
C ARG A 194 -24.72 4.38 4.85
N ARG A 195 -24.63 3.14 5.36
CA ARG A 195 -24.29 2.91 6.77
C ARG A 195 -22.85 3.31 7.04
N THR A 196 -21.91 2.86 6.21
CA THR A 196 -20.49 3.21 6.36
C THR A 196 -20.28 4.70 6.10
N GLU A 197 -20.90 5.28 5.08
CA GLU A 197 -20.88 6.73 4.82
C GLU A 197 -21.29 7.55 6.05
N ALA A 198 -22.41 7.20 6.69
CA ALA A 198 -22.88 7.91 7.89
C ALA A 198 -21.89 7.81 9.06
N ASN A 199 -21.23 6.66 9.23
CA ASN A 199 -20.24 6.46 10.28
C ASN A 199 -18.91 7.18 9.98
N VAL A 200 -18.48 7.19 8.71
CA VAL A 200 -17.32 7.97 8.26
C VAL A 200 -17.54 9.45 8.54
N HIS A 201 -18.74 9.98 8.24
CA HIS A 201 -19.05 11.39 8.49
C HIS A 201 -18.95 11.76 9.98
N LYS A 202 -19.34 10.85 10.88
CA LYS A 202 -19.15 11.03 12.34
C LYS A 202 -17.66 11.04 12.73
N CYS A 203 -16.84 10.18 12.12
CA CYS A 203 -15.40 10.14 12.36
C CYS A 203 -14.71 11.42 11.89
N VAL A 204 -14.98 11.86 10.66
CA VAL A 204 -14.44 13.10 10.09
C VAL A 204 -14.82 14.29 10.95
N ARG A 205 -16.08 14.37 11.38
CA ARG A 205 -16.54 15.43 12.29
C ARG A 205 -15.76 15.41 13.60
N ARG A 206 -15.65 14.25 14.25
CA ARG A 206 -14.92 14.10 15.50
C ARG A 206 -13.48 14.56 15.38
N LEU A 207 -12.76 14.15 14.34
CA LEU A 207 -11.37 14.53 14.11
C LEU A 207 -11.22 16.05 13.91
N ARG A 208 -12.10 16.66 13.11
CA ARG A 208 -12.09 18.10 12.89
C ARG A 208 -12.39 18.89 14.17
N GLU A 209 -13.35 18.43 14.98
CA GLU A 209 -13.68 19.03 16.28
C GLU A 209 -12.52 18.96 17.27
N THR A 210 -11.67 17.92 17.20
CA THR A 210 -10.45 17.79 18.01
C THR A 210 -9.21 18.38 17.33
N GLY A 211 -9.38 19.24 16.32
CA GLY A 211 -8.29 19.97 15.67
C GLY A 211 -7.43 19.15 14.70
N SER A 212 -7.80 17.91 14.40
CA SER A 212 -7.08 17.05 13.47
C SER A 212 -7.57 17.27 12.03
N ILE A 213 -6.64 17.17 11.07
CA ILE A 213 -6.98 17.25 9.64
C ILE A 213 -7.68 15.95 9.24
N ALA A 214 -8.90 16.05 8.72
CA ALA A 214 -9.62 14.89 8.21
C ALA A 214 -10.45 15.22 6.98
N ASP A 215 -10.51 14.31 6.03
CA ASP A 215 -11.37 14.42 4.85
C ASP A 215 -11.89 13.07 4.38
N GLN A 216 -12.81 13.09 3.41
CA GLN A 216 -13.43 11.89 2.85
C GLN A 216 -13.58 11.94 1.32
N ILE A 217 -13.40 10.80 0.67
CA ILE A 217 -13.66 10.59 -0.76
C ILE A 217 -14.78 9.58 -0.93
N THR A 218 -15.77 9.96 -1.74
CA THR A 218 -16.83 9.03 -2.16
C THR A 218 -16.42 8.29 -3.43
N ALA A 219 -16.14 7.00 -3.32
CA ALA A 219 -15.95 6.11 -4.46
C ALA A 219 -17.28 5.93 -5.21
N LYS A 220 -17.32 6.41 -6.46
CA LYS A 220 -18.48 6.28 -7.34
C LYS A 220 -18.55 4.86 -7.92
N PRO A 221 -19.75 4.33 -8.19
CA PRO A 221 -19.89 3.08 -8.92
C PRO A 221 -19.20 3.17 -10.28
N LEU A 222 -18.51 2.10 -10.65
CA LEU A 222 -17.86 1.98 -11.94
C LEU A 222 -18.78 1.21 -12.90
N ALA A 223 -18.91 1.69 -14.13
CA ALA A 223 -19.65 0.98 -15.16
C ALA A 223 -18.83 -0.25 -15.60
N ILE A 224 -19.49 -1.41 -15.68
CA ILE A 224 -18.89 -2.63 -16.22
C ILE A 224 -19.14 -2.60 -17.73
N ASP A 225 -18.07 -2.39 -18.49
CA ASP A 225 -18.04 -2.47 -19.96
C ASP A 225 -17.14 -3.61 -20.44
N ALA A 226 -17.09 -3.84 -21.75
CA ALA A 226 -16.31 -4.93 -22.34
C ALA A 226 -14.80 -4.90 -22.01
N GLY A 227 -14.26 -3.72 -21.68
CA GLY A 227 -12.86 -3.55 -21.27
C GLY A 227 -12.67 -3.36 -19.77
N PHE A 228 -13.69 -3.56 -18.94
CA PHE A 228 -13.62 -3.28 -17.50
C PHE A 228 -12.49 -4.06 -16.82
N PHE A 229 -12.43 -5.37 -17.07
CA PHE A 229 -11.43 -6.25 -16.46
C PHE A 229 -10.06 -6.08 -17.09
N SER A 230 -9.97 -5.90 -18.42
CA SER A 230 -8.69 -5.73 -19.11
C SER A 230 -7.95 -4.44 -18.73
N ARG A 231 -8.66 -3.44 -18.18
CA ARG A 231 -8.04 -2.20 -17.65
C ARG A 231 -7.59 -2.32 -16.19
N ARG A 232 -7.99 -3.37 -15.48
CA ARG A 232 -7.80 -3.50 -14.03
C ARG A 232 -6.96 -4.69 -13.62
N VAL A 233 -7.12 -5.81 -14.31
CA VAL A 233 -6.32 -7.02 -14.12
C VAL A 233 -5.13 -6.92 -15.06
N PRO A 234 -3.90 -6.70 -14.54
CA PRO A 234 -2.70 -6.63 -15.36
C PRO A 234 -2.35 -7.97 -16.03
#